data_AF-A0A2E5PDZ0-F1
#
_entry.id   AF-A0A2E5PDZ0-F1
#
_cell.length_a   1.000
_cell.length_b   1.000
_cell.length_c   1.000
_cell.angle_alpha   90.00
_cell.angle_beta   90.00
_cell.angle_gamma   90.00
#
_symmetry.space_group_name_H-M   'P 1'
#
loop_
_entity.id
_entity.type
_entity.pdbx_description
1 polymer ?
#
loop_
_entity_poly.entity_id
_entity_poly.type
_entity_poly.pdbx_seq_one_letter_code
_entity_poly.pdbx_strand_id
1 'polypeptide(L)'
;MTYSKTVRCDSGEKARYQSLAADRLDFLFTTRVLPCPYLPGNLERKIVADLSEDRAEVEYERMIRAGYRRSGSVAYRHACPNCCACIPVRLPIATFNPGKSLRRVARVNLDLIVNILPSRALDEHYDLFRRYQIERHSGGEMANMSYAEYRGLIEESSISTCLAEFRLPGGELAAVCLYDELTHALSAIYTFFDPTLAKRSLGSYMIIWLAKTCCMEAKDYLYLGYWISNCAKMSYKARFRPLEKLDRGVWSPMG
;
A
#
# COMPACT_ATOMS: atom_id res chain seq x y z
N MET A 1 -14.55 57.09 8.22
CA MET A 1 -15.43 56.26 9.05
C MET A 1 -14.59 55.17 9.68
N THR A 2 -14.38 55.34 10.98
CA THR A 2 -13.60 54.54 11.91
C THR A 2 -14.37 53.27 12.27
N TYR A 3 -13.70 52.12 12.31
CA TYR A 3 -14.05 51.06 13.26
C TYR A 3 -12.76 50.45 13.83
N SER A 4 -12.51 50.78 15.09
CA SER A 4 -11.61 50.11 16.00
C SER A 4 -12.46 49.21 16.90
N LYS A 5 -12.02 47.97 17.13
CA LYS A 5 -11.71 47.42 18.46
C LYS A 5 -11.49 45.90 18.39
N THR A 6 -10.24 45.52 18.62
CA THR A 6 -9.77 44.41 19.47
C THR A 6 -10.82 43.47 20.04
N VAL A 7 -10.69 42.18 19.72
CA VAL A 7 -11.04 41.08 20.63
C VAL A 7 -9.73 40.54 21.19
N ARG A 8 -9.54 40.76 22.50
CA ARG A 8 -8.51 40.07 23.29
C ARG A 8 -8.93 38.61 23.40
N CYS A 9 -8.06 37.68 23.02
CA CYS A 9 -8.22 36.28 23.41
C CYS A 9 -7.51 36.13 24.75
N ASP A 10 -8.29 35.86 25.78
CA ASP A 10 -7.84 35.77 27.16
C ASP A 10 -6.86 34.62 27.34
N SER A 11 -5.80 34.91 28.07
CA SER A 11 -4.78 33.96 28.49
C SER A 11 -5.33 33.10 29.62
N GLY A 12 -5.44 31.79 29.42
CA GLY A 12 -5.64 30.91 30.57
C GLY A 12 -6.35 29.60 30.30
N GLU A 13 -5.79 28.74 29.47
CA GLU A 13 -6.02 27.31 29.66
C GLU A 13 -4.73 26.56 29.36
N LYS A 14 -4.03 26.18 30.43
CA LYS A 14 -2.98 25.17 30.37
C LYS A 14 -3.65 23.92 29.81
N ALA A 15 -3.43 23.66 28.51
CA ALA A 15 -3.81 22.40 27.90
C ALA A 15 -3.16 21.29 28.73
N ARG A 16 -3.98 20.66 29.57
CA ARG A 16 -3.60 19.48 30.31
C ARG A 16 -3.21 18.48 29.24
N TYR A 17 -1.92 18.17 29.15
CA TYR A 17 -1.46 16.91 28.57
C TYR A 17 -2.15 15.83 29.40
N GLN A 18 -3.34 15.43 28.97
CA GLN A 18 -3.92 14.17 29.37
C GLN A 18 -2.95 13.15 28.81
N SER A 19 -2.08 12.69 29.71
CA SER A 19 -1.44 11.38 29.65
C SER A 19 -2.39 10.46 28.91
N LEU A 20 -2.05 10.12 27.67
CA LEU A 20 -2.60 8.95 27.00
C LEU A 20 -2.27 7.82 27.96
N ALA A 21 -3.21 7.49 28.83
CA ALA A 21 -3.18 6.26 29.58
C ALA A 21 -2.92 5.21 28.52
N ALA A 22 -1.78 4.54 28.64
CA ALA A 22 -1.37 3.50 27.73
C ALA A 22 -2.43 2.42 27.81
N ASP A 23 -3.46 2.53 26.96
CA ASP A 23 -4.34 1.42 26.66
C ASP A 23 -3.41 0.31 26.19
N ARG A 24 -3.36 -0.70 27.04
CA ARG A 24 -2.47 -1.84 27.02
C ARG A 24 -2.43 -2.43 25.61
N LEU A 25 -1.30 -2.32 24.91
CA LEU A 25 -1.06 -3.03 23.65
C LEU A 25 -0.75 -4.50 23.97
N ASP A 26 -1.74 -5.26 24.43
CA ASP A 26 -1.62 -6.70 24.76
C ASP A 26 -1.39 -7.59 23.51
N PHE A 27 -1.27 -7.00 22.31
CA PHE A 27 -1.32 -7.69 21.01
C PHE A 27 -0.11 -7.45 20.10
N LEU A 28 0.94 -6.77 20.56
CA LEU A 28 2.15 -6.56 19.78
C LEU A 28 3.23 -7.59 20.08
N PHE A 29 3.67 -8.32 19.05
CA PHE A 29 4.80 -9.25 19.16
C PHE A 29 5.82 -9.01 18.05
N THR A 30 7.06 -9.43 18.28
CA THR A 30 8.12 -9.36 17.28
C THR A 30 8.35 -10.72 16.64
N THR A 31 8.54 -10.74 15.32
CA THR A 31 8.95 -11.96 14.63
C THR A 31 10.37 -12.39 15.03
N ARG A 32 10.71 -13.65 14.73
CA ARG A 32 12.12 -14.05 14.66
C ARG A 32 12.87 -13.20 13.63
N VAL A 33 14.17 -13.12 13.82
CA VAL A 33 15.07 -12.46 12.86
C VAL A 33 15.33 -13.42 11.72
N LEU A 34 15.09 -12.97 10.49
CA LEU A 34 15.25 -13.74 9.25
C LEU A 34 16.13 -12.97 8.25
N PRO A 35 16.68 -13.60 7.21
CA PRO A 35 17.31 -12.89 6.10
C PRO A 35 16.35 -11.87 5.47
N CYS A 36 16.85 -10.68 5.13
CA CYS A 36 16.04 -9.66 4.50
C CYS A 36 15.68 -10.05 3.05
N PRO A 37 14.39 -10.02 2.65
CA PRO A 37 13.99 -10.39 1.29
C PRO A 37 14.35 -9.33 0.24
N TYR A 38 14.73 -8.12 0.67
CA TYR A 38 15.00 -6.98 -0.23
C TYR A 38 16.47 -6.62 -0.38
N LEU A 39 17.27 -6.80 0.68
CA LEU A 39 18.66 -6.37 0.74
C LEU A 39 19.53 -7.57 1.15
N PRO A 40 20.24 -8.20 0.21
CA PRO A 40 21.14 -9.32 0.51
C PRO A 40 22.15 -8.96 1.59
N GLY A 41 22.39 -9.88 2.53
CA GLY A 41 23.29 -9.67 3.67
C GLY A 41 22.68 -8.93 4.87
N ASN A 42 21.49 -8.33 4.71
CA ASN A 42 20.78 -7.71 5.83
C ASN A 42 19.82 -8.68 6.50
N LEU A 43 19.40 -8.33 7.72
CA LEU A 43 18.41 -9.07 8.49
C LEU A 43 17.09 -8.29 8.57
N GLU A 44 15.98 -9.02 8.60
CA GLU A 44 14.64 -8.51 8.81
C GLU A 44 14.10 -8.95 10.18
N ARG A 45 13.35 -8.04 10.81
CA ARG A 45 12.43 -8.33 11.90
C ARG A 45 11.20 -7.45 11.74
N LYS A 46 10.03 -7.95 12.12
CA LYS A 46 8.77 -7.21 12.10
C LYS A 46 8.20 -7.09 13.52
N ILE A 47 7.55 -5.98 13.81
CA ILE A 47 6.55 -5.86 14.88
C ILE A 47 5.21 -6.18 14.23
N VAL A 48 4.40 -6.98 14.90
CA VAL A 48 3.18 -7.57 14.37
C VAL A 48 2.03 -7.30 15.34
N ALA A 49 0.87 -6.97 14.78
CA ALA A 49 -0.40 -6.81 15.49
C ALA A 49 -1.47 -7.69 14.84
N ASP A 50 -2.33 -8.29 15.65
CA ASP A 50 -3.49 -9.04 15.15
C ASP A 50 -4.60 -8.07 14.73
N LEU A 51 -5.29 -8.39 13.63
CA LEU A 51 -6.46 -7.70 13.08
C LEU A 51 -7.67 -8.65 13.02
N SER A 52 -7.70 -9.72 13.83
CA SER A 52 -8.79 -10.71 13.84
C SER A 52 -10.08 -10.25 14.52
N GLU A 53 -10.05 -9.14 15.26
CA GLU A 53 -11.18 -8.65 16.06
C GLU A 53 -12.13 -7.73 15.29
N ASP A 54 -13.34 -7.53 15.83
CA ASP A 54 -14.46 -6.76 15.25
C ASP A 54 -14.13 -5.31 14.83
N ARG A 55 -12.98 -4.78 15.24
CA ARG A 55 -12.54 -3.39 14.97
C ARG A 55 -11.35 -3.29 14.02
N ALA A 56 -11.04 -4.37 13.29
CA ALA A 56 -9.90 -4.46 12.38
C ALA A 56 -9.72 -3.26 11.43
N GLU A 57 -10.80 -2.77 10.81
CA GLU A 57 -10.73 -1.65 9.86
C GLU A 57 -10.30 -0.34 10.53
N VAL A 58 -10.91 0.00 11.66
CA VAL A 58 -10.61 1.23 12.41
C VAL A 58 -9.20 1.19 12.97
N GLU A 59 -8.78 0.04 13.49
CA GLU A 59 -7.43 -0.12 14.03
C GLU A 59 -6.38 -0.10 12.90
N TYR A 60 -6.65 -0.74 11.76
CA TYR A 60 -5.73 -0.71 10.64
C TYR A 60 -5.60 0.68 10.00
N GLU A 61 -6.68 1.46 9.91
CA GLU A 61 -6.65 2.87 9.46
C GLU A 61 -5.71 3.72 10.35
N ARG A 62 -5.62 3.42 11.66
CA ARG A 62 -4.65 4.06 12.56
C ARG A 62 -3.23 3.52 12.35
N MET A 63 -3.08 2.21 12.24
CA MET A 63 -1.77 1.57 12.08
C MET A 63 -1.08 1.94 10.77
N ILE A 64 -1.81 1.99 9.65
CA ILE A 64 -1.24 2.34 8.33
C ILE A 64 -0.68 3.77 8.32
N ARG A 65 -1.30 4.70 9.06
CA ARG A 65 -0.79 6.07 9.29
C ARG A 65 0.51 6.08 10.09
N ALA A 66 0.71 5.11 10.97
CA ALA A 66 1.95 4.87 11.72
C ALA A 66 3.00 4.02 10.95
N GLY A 67 2.73 3.74 9.67
CA GLY A 67 3.67 3.06 8.77
C GLY A 67 3.57 1.55 8.76
N TYR A 68 2.48 0.97 9.28
CA TYR A 68 2.22 -0.46 9.15
C TYR A 68 1.75 -0.81 7.74
N ARG A 69 1.91 -2.07 7.36
CA ARG A 69 1.20 -2.74 6.26
C ARG A 69 0.45 -3.94 6.83
N ARG A 70 -0.34 -4.64 6.03
CA ARG A 70 -0.95 -5.91 6.43
C ARG A 70 -0.74 -7.03 5.42
N SER A 71 -0.99 -8.25 5.87
CA SER A 71 -1.13 -9.46 5.07
C SER A 71 -2.05 -10.40 5.84
N GLY A 72 -3.11 -10.92 5.22
CA GLY A 72 -4.09 -11.70 5.96
C GLY A 72 -4.79 -10.85 7.03
N SER A 73 -5.04 -11.47 8.18
CA SER A 73 -5.56 -10.84 9.40
C SER A 73 -4.47 -10.20 10.27
N VAL A 74 -3.32 -9.83 9.71
CA VAL A 74 -2.16 -9.38 10.50
C VAL A 74 -1.59 -8.07 9.95
N ALA A 75 -1.42 -7.07 10.82
CA ALA A 75 -0.66 -5.86 10.53
C ALA A 75 0.81 -6.01 10.96
N TYR A 76 1.74 -5.43 10.21
CA TYR A 76 3.16 -5.46 10.52
C TYR A 76 3.90 -4.17 10.15
N ARG A 77 4.96 -3.87 10.91
CA ARG A 77 5.96 -2.85 10.59
C ARG A 77 7.36 -3.40 10.73
N HIS A 78 8.27 -3.04 9.82
CA HIS A 78 9.67 -3.45 9.95
C HIS A 78 10.33 -2.79 11.18
N ALA A 79 11.07 -3.59 11.94
CA ALA A 79 11.81 -3.21 13.14
C ALA A 79 13.18 -3.92 13.15
N CYS A 80 13.85 -3.89 11.99
CA CYS A 80 15.11 -4.55 11.74
C CYS A 80 16.21 -4.03 12.69
N PRO A 81 17.08 -4.89 13.26
CA PRO A 81 18.07 -4.46 14.25
C PRO A 81 19.02 -3.35 13.78
N ASN A 82 19.52 -3.46 12.54
CA ASN A 82 20.59 -2.60 12.00
C ASN A 82 20.19 -1.95 10.66
N CYS A 83 18.90 -1.75 10.39
CA CYS A 83 18.42 -1.27 9.10
C CYS A 83 17.12 -0.45 9.23
N CYS A 84 17.03 0.68 8.52
CA CYS A 84 15.83 1.52 8.39
C CYS A 84 15.44 1.76 6.92
N ALA A 85 15.85 0.88 6.01
CA ALA A 85 15.70 1.09 4.57
C ALA A 85 14.25 0.97 4.06
N CYS A 86 13.37 0.27 4.78
CA CYS A 86 11.96 0.13 4.43
C CYS A 86 11.18 1.37 4.89
N ILE A 87 10.97 2.33 4.00
CA ILE A 87 10.29 3.59 4.32
C ILE A 87 8.82 3.52 3.86
N PRO A 88 7.83 3.64 4.75
CA PRO A 88 6.42 3.70 4.35
C PRO A 88 6.18 4.90 3.44
N VAL A 89 5.42 4.71 2.36
CA VAL A 89 5.10 5.75 1.39
C VAL A 89 3.62 5.78 1.03
N ARG A 90 3.10 6.98 0.76
CA ARG A 90 1.72 7.22 0.32
C ARG A 90 1.66 8.36 -0.69
N LEU A 91 0.61 8.39 -1.50
CA LEU A 91 0.30 9.49 -2.40
C LEU A 91 -0.84 10.32 -1.81
N PRO A 92 -0.65 11.63 -1.56
CA PRO A 92 -1.74 12.56 -1.27
C PRO A 92 -2.51 12.83 -2.57
N ILE A 93 -3.78 12.43 -2.59
CA ILE A 93 -4.57 12.38 -3.83
C ILE A 93 -4.90 13.78 -4.33
N ALA A 94 -5.21 14.70 -3.42
CA ALA A 94 -5.55 16.09 -3.75
C ALA A 94 -4.44 16.83 -4.53
N THR A 95 -3.17 16.45 -4.33
CA THR A 95 -2.01 17.10 -4.98
C THR A 95 -1.28 16.19 -5.96
N PHE A 96 -1.74 14.94 -6.14
CA PHE A 96 -1.13 14.00 -7.07
C PHE A 96 -1.28 14.49 -8.51
N ASN A 97 -0.14 14.66 -9.19
CA ASN A 97 -0.09 15.07 -10.58
C ASN A 97 0.89 14.18 -11.35
N PRO A 98 0.41 13.24 -12.18
CA PRO A 98 1.28 12.31 -12.87
C PRO A 98 2.20 13.04 -13.85
N GLY A 99 3.51 12.79 -13.77
CA GLY A 99 4.49 13.35 -14.70
C GLY A 99 4.30 12.87 -16.15
N LYS A 100 5.05 13.45 -17.10
CA LYS A 100 4.94 13.15 -18.55
C LYS A 100 4.98 11.64 -18.86
N SER A 101 5.85 10.89 -18.19
CA SER A 101 5.98 9.44 -18.37
C SER A 101 4.76 8.67 -17.89
N LEU A 102 4.24 9.01 -16.70
CA LEU A 102 3.03 8.40 -16.14
C LEU A 102 1.80 8.71 -16.99
N ARG A 103 1.66 9.94 -17.51
CA ARG A 103 0.57 10.28 -18.43
C ARG A 103 0.61 9.47 -19.72
N ARG A 104 1.80 9.13 -20.23
CA ARG A 104 1.95 8.24 -21.38
C ARG A 104 1.52 6.81 -21.04
N VAL A 105 1.92 6.31 -19.86
CA VAL A 105 1.49 4.99 -19.37
C VAL A 105 -0.04 4.94 -19.25
N ALA A 106 -0.68 5.98 -18.70
CA ALA A 106 -2.13 6.08 -18.64
C ALA A 106 -2.77 6.01 -20.04
N ARG A 107 -2.24 6.78 -20.99
CA ARG A 107 -2.77 6.85 -22.37
C ARG A 107 -2.70 5.52 -23.12
N VAL A 108 -1.60 4.79 -22.99
CA VAL A 108 -1.36 3.53 -23.70
C VAL A 108 -2.29 2.40 -23.22
N ASN A 109 -2.92 2.56 -22.05
CA ASN A 109 -3.76 1.54 -21.43
C ASN A 109 -5.23 1.97 -21.31
N LEU A 110 -5.66 2.99 -22.06
CA LEU A 110 -7.07 3.43 -22.09
C LEU A 110 -8.01 2.38 -22.69
N ASP A 111 -7.47 1.41 -23.41
CA ASP A 111 -8.19 0.28 -24.00
C ASP A 111 -8.50 -0.84 -22.99
N LEU A 112 -7.88 -0.82 -21.80
CA LEU A 112 -8.12 -1.85 -20.79
C LEU A 112 -9.51 -1.70 -20.18
N ILE A 113 -10.22 -2.83 -20.10
CA ILE A 113 -11.49 -2.96 -19.40
C ILE A 113 -11.17 -3.37 -17.96
N VAL A 114 -11.73 -2.65 -16.99
CA VAL A 114 -11.47 -2.90 -15.57
C VAL A 114 -12.72 -3.38 -14.87
N ASN A 115 -12.63 -4.54 -14.21
CA ASN A 115 -13.71 -5.08 -13.38
C ASN A 115 -13.26 -5.12 -11.93
N ILE A 116 -14.08 -4.58 -11.02
CA ILE A 116 -13.88 -4.70 -9.58
C ILE A 116 -14.64 -5.94 -9.11
N LEU A 117 -13.96 -6.81 -8.41
CA LEU A 117 -14.43 -8.11 -7.95
C LEU A 117 -14.23 -8.21 -6.43
N PRO A 118 -15.07 -9.01 -5.73
CA PRO A 118 -14.75 -9.40 -4.36
C PRO A 118 -13.40 -10.14 -4.33
N SER A 119 -12.71 -10.08 -3.18
CA SER A 119 -11.44 -10.76 -2.97
C SER A 119 -11.59 -12.28 -2.91
N ARG A 120 -11.75 -12.90 -4.09
CA ARG A 120 -11.86 -14.35 -4.29
C ARG A 120 -10.70 -14.84 -5.16
N ALA A 121 -10.11 -15.96 -4.78
CA ALA A 121 -9.09 -16.61 -5.58
C ALA A 121 -9.74 -17.27 -6.81
N LEU A 122 -9.42 -16.75 -7.99
CA LEU A 122 -9.80 -17.33 -9.28
C LEU A 122 -8.59 -18.06 -9.89
N ASP A 123 -8.85 -19.20 -10.54
CA ASP A 123 -7.79 -20.01 -11.17
C ASP A 123 -7.02 -19.23 -12.24
N GLU A 124 -7.72 -18.49 -13.12
CA GLU A 124 -7.09 -17.66 -14.16
C GLU A 124 -6.16 -16.59 -13.55
N HIS A 125 -6.56 -16.01 -12.41
CA HIS A 125 -5.74 -15.04 -11.69
C HIS A 125 -4.49 -15.71 -11.11
N TYR A 126 -4.62 -16.92 -10.56
CA TYR A 126 -3.48 -17.68 -10.05
C TYR A 126 -2.49 -18.08 -11.16
N ASP A 127 -2.98 -18.46 -12.35
CA ASP A 127 -2.12 -18.74 -13.50
C ASP A 127 -1.30 -17.51 -13.92
N LEU A 128 -1.94 -16.33 -13.95
CA LEU A 128 -1.24 -15.07 -14.20
C LEU A 128 -0.23 -14.75 -13.09
N PHE A 129 -0.61 -14.94 -11.83
CA PHE A 129 0.27 -14.75 -10.68
C PHE A 129 1.51 -15.64 -10.81
N ARG A 130 1.35 -16.95 -11.06
CA ARG A 130 2.45 -17.90 -11.24
C ARG A 130 3.41 -17.46 -12.34
N ARG A 131 2.89 -17.11 -13.53
CA ARG A 131 3.72 -16.60 -14.65
C ARG A 131 4.48 -15.33 -14.25
N TYR A 132 3.80 -14.37 -13.62
CA TYR A 132 4.42 -13.13 -13.16
C TYR A 132 5.56 -13.38 -12.16
N GLN A 133 5.36 -14.29 -11.21
CA GLN A 133 6.34 -14.57 -10.17
C GLN A 133 7.58 -15.30 -10.71
N ILE A 134 7.39 -16.27 -11.61
CA ILE A 134 8.51 -16.98 -12.24
C ILE A 134 9.38 -15.99 -13.02
N GLU A 135 8.76 -15.11 -13.82
CA GLU A 135 9.47 -14.21 -14.72
C GLU A 135 10.14 -13.02 -13.99
N ARG A 136 9.47 -12.42 -13.00
CA ARG A 136 9.96 -11.20 -12.31
C ARG A 136 10.62 -11.45 -10.96
N HIS A 137 10.38 -12.62 -10.36
CA HIS A 137 10.77 -12.94 -8.99
C HIS A 137 11.37 -14.36 -8.88
N SER A 138 12.09 -14.81 -9.91
CA SER A 138 12.83 -16.08 -9.87
C SER A 138 13.69 -16.20 -8.60
N GLY A 139 13.53 -17.31 -7.87
CA GLY A 139 14.20 -17.57 -6.60
C GLY A 139 13.61 -16.90 -5.36
N GLY A 140 12.51 -16.15 -5.47
CA GLY A 140 11.77 -15.62 -4.31
C GLY A 140 10.78 -16.63 -3.73
N GLU A 141 10.48 -16.54 -2.42
CA GLU A 141 9.52 -17.43 -1.74
C GLU A 141 8.17 -17.52 -2.46
N MET A 142 7.70 -16.39 -2.97
CA MET A 142 6.40 -16.31 -3.65
C MET A 142 6.38 -16.98 -5.04
N ALA A 143 7.52 -17.33 -5.64
CA ALA A 143 7.57 -18.02 -6.92
C ALA A 143 7.16 -19.50 -6.80
N ASN A 144 7.29 -20.07 -5.60
CA ASN A 144 6.92 -21.44 -5.30
C ASN A 144 5.58 -21.56 -4.55
N MET A 145 4.85 -20.44 -4.43
CA MET A 145 3.57 -20.40 -3.73
C MET A 145 2.54 -21.30 -4.42
N SER A 146 1.94 -22.18 -3.63
CA SER A 146 0.83 -23.06 -4.02
C SER A 146 -0.48 -22.28 -4.18
N TYR A 147 -1.49 -22.90 -4.79
CA TYR A 147 -2.81 -22.29 -4.92
C TYR A 147 -3.45 -22.02 -3.55
N ALA A 148 -3.23 -22.90 -2.57
CA ALA A 148 -3.76 -22.74 -1.23
C ALA A 148 -3.17 -21.51 -0.51
N GLU A 149 -1.86 -21.28 -0.65
CA GLU A 149 -1.19 -20.09 -0.10
C GLU A 149 -1.59 -18.81 -0.85
N TYR A 150 -1.73 -18.87 -2.18
CA TYR A 150 -2.28 -17.77 -2.97
C TYR A 150 -3.69 -17.43 -2.52
N ARG A 151 -4.54 -18.44 -2.29
CA ARG A 151 -5.89 -18.24 -1.77
C ARG A 151 -5.87 -17.56 -0.42
N GLY A 152 -4.98 -17.98 0.49
CA GLY A 152 -4.78 -17.28 1.77
C GLY A 152 -4.43 -15.79 1.58
N LEU A 153 -3.52 -15.47 0.66
CA LEU A 153 -3.17 -14.08 0.34
C LEU A 153 -4.37 -13.27 -0.17
N ILE A 154 -5.23 -13.86 -0.99
CA ILE A 154 -6.36 -13.16 -1.64
C ILE A 154 -7.58 -13.06 -0.72
N GLU A 155 -7.95 -14.15 -0.05
CA GLU A 155 -9.27 -14.29 0.60
C GLU A 155 -9.22 -14.00 2.10
N GLU A 156 -8.08 -14.16 2.77
CA GLU A 156 -7.98 -13.91 4.21
C GLU A 156 -7.90 -12.40 4.47
N SER A 157 -9.01 -11.81 4.86
CA SER A 157 -9.04 -10.40 5.25
C SER A 157 -10.14 -10.10 6.26
N SER A 158 -9.78 -9.40 7.32
CA SER A 158 -10.72 -8.79 8.27
C SER A 158 -11.11 -7.35 7.89
N ILE A 159 -10.67 -6.88 6.72
CA ILE A 159 -10.85 -5.52 6.22
C ILE A 159 -11.46 -5.59 4.82
N SER A 160 -12.32 -4.62 4.46
CA SER A 160 -12.84 -4.50 3.10
C SER A 160 -11.72 -4.55 2.06
N THR A 161 -11.71 -5.61 1.26
CA THR A 161 -10.66 -5.92 0.29
C THR A 161 -11.28 -6.25 -1.04
N CYS A 162 -10.76 -5.62 -2.08
CA CYS A 162 -11.22 -5.80 -3.44
C CYS A 162 -10.08 -6.25 -4.35
N LEU A 163 -10.46 -6.95 -5.41
CA LEU A 163 -9.63 -7.19 -6.58
C LEU A 163 -10.11 -6.27 -7.70
N ALA A 164 -9.16 -5.64 -8.41
CA ALA A 164 -9.45 -5.12 -9.74
C ALA A 164 -8.67 -5.94 -10.76
N GLU A 165 -9.38 -6.53 -11.70
CA GLU A 165 -8.81 -7.17 -12.89
C GLU A 165 -8.84 -6.23 -14.08
N PHE A 166 -7.81 -6.32 -14.92
CA PHE A 166 -7.63 -5.51 -16.11
C PHE A 166 -7.55 -6.45 -17.30
N ARG A 167 -8.49 -6.33 -18.23
CA ARG A 167 -8.59 -7.16 -19.43
C ARG A 167 -8.31 -6.35 -20.69
N LEU A 168 -7.66 -6.99 -21.65
CA LEU A 168 -7.56 -6.46 -23.01
C LEU A 168 -8.95 -6.47 -23.67
N PRO A 169 -9.17 -5.71 -24.77
CA PRO A 169 -10.44 -5.72 -25.48
C PRO A 169 -10.91 -7.10 -25.96
N GLY A 170 -9.98 -8.05 -26.17
CA GLY A 170 -10.29 -9.43 -26.53
C GLY A 170 -10.74 -10.32 -25.35
N GLY A 171 -10.73 -9.78 -24.12
CA GLY A 171 -11.12 -10.47 -22.89
C GLY A 171 -9.96 -11.10 -22.13
N GLU A 172 -8.74 -11.10 -22.68
CA GLU A 172 -7.57 -11.70 -22.04
C GLU A 172 -7.16 -10.92 -20.78
N LEU A 173 -6.89 -11.65 -19.69
CA LEU A 173 -6.45 -11.07 -18.43
C LEU A 173 -5.02 -10.51 -18.54
N ALA A 174 -4.88 -9.19 -18.38
CA ALA A 174 -3.61 -8.48 -18.48
C ALA A 174 -2.97 -8.17 -17.12
N ALA A 175 -3.77 -7.81 -16.12
CA ALA A 175 -3.28 -7.48 -14.79
C ALA A 175 -4.33 -7.65 -13.71
N VAL A 176 -3.87 -7.77 -12.46
CA VAL A 176 -4.71 -7.82 -11.26
C VAL A 176 -4.04 -7.03 -10.14
N CYS A 177 -4.80 -6.22 -9.42
CA CYS A 177 -4.38 -5.63 -8.16
C CYS A 177 -5.34 -5.95 -7.01
N LEU A 178 -4.77 -6.35 -5.88
CA LEU A 178 -5.44 -6.53 -4.59
C LEU A 178 -5.20 -5.29 -3.73
N TYR A 179 -6.26 -4.68 -3.22
CA TYR A 179 -6.19 -3.46 -2.43
C TYR A 179 -7.26 -3.41 -1.33
N ASP A 180 -6.93 -2.70 -0.25
CA ASP A 180 -7.86 -2.39 0.83
C ASP A 180 -8.64 -1.13 0.52
N GLU A 181 -9.91 -1.13 0.91
CA GLU A 181 -10.76 0.04 0.96
C GLU A 181 -10.88 0.49 2.41
N LEU A 182 -10.18 1.58 2.75
CA LEU A 182 -10.24 2.19 4.07
C LEU A 182 -11.14 3.44 4.02
N THR A 183 -11.48 4.00 5.18
CA THR A 183 -12.35 5.17 5.25
C THR A 183 -11.77 6.34 4.46
N HIS A 184 -10.48 6.64 4.64
CA HIS A 184 -9.83 7.81 4.05
C HIS A 184 -8.81 7.47 2.96
N ALA A 185 -8.63 6.20 2.64
CA ALA A 185 -7.57 5.78 1.74
C ALA A 185 -7.87 4.48 1.01
N LEU A 186 -7.15 4.26 -0.08
CA LEU A 186 -6.90 2.91 -0.58
C LEU A 186 -5.50 2.45 -0.18
N SER A 187 -5.31 1.16 0.05
CA SER A 187 -4.01 0.56 0.37
C SER A 187 -3.68 -0.56 -0.61
N ALA A 188 -2.68 -0.35 -1.46
CA ALA A 188 -2.23 -1.39 -2.39
C ALA A 188 -1.53 -2.52 -1.61
N ILE A 189 -2.07 -3.74 -1.70
CA ILE A 189 -1.50 -4.92 -1.04
C ILE A 189 -0.50 -5.59 -1.98
N TYR A 190 -1.01 -6.06 -3.11
CA TYR A 190 -0.27 -6.87 -4.07
C TYR A 190 -0.74 -6.62 -5.50
N THR A 191 0.16 -6.75 -6.47
CA THR A 191 -0.13 -6.57 -7.89
C THR A 191 0.65 -7.57 -8.72
N PHE A 192 0.02 -8.16 -9.72
CA PHE A 192 0.66 -9.02 -10.70
C PHE A 192 0.06 -8.77 -12.09
N PHE A 193 0.83 -9.03 -13.13
CA PHE A 193 0.45 -8.69 -14.50
C PHE A 193 1.19 -9.52 -15.51
N ASP A 194 0.71 -9.52 -16.76
CA ASP A 194 1.32 -10.29 -17.82
C ASP A 194 2.69 -9.71 -18.17
N PRO A 195 3.79 -10.45 -17.94
CA PRO A 195 5.12 -9.92 -18.17
C PRO A 195 5.44 -9.71 -19.66
N THR A 196 4.73 -10.39 -20.56
CA THR A 196 4.89 -10.21 -22.02
C THR A 196 4.42 -8.82 -22.48
N LEU A 197 3.54 -8.19 -21.70
CA LEU A 197 3.02 -6.83 -21.93
C LEU A 197 3.91 -5.73 -21.31
N ALA A 198 5.22 -5.97 -21.15
CA ALA A 198 6.14 -5.04 -20.48
C ALA A 198 6.09 -3.60 -21.02
N LYS A 199 5.89 -3.42 -22.33
CA LYS A 199 5.78 -2.10 -22.99
C LYS A 199 4.61 -1.26 -22.46
N ARG A 200 3.56 -1.89 -21.94
CA ARG A 200 2.38 -1.22 -21.35
C ARG A 200 2.65 -0.65 -19.96
N SER A 201 3.71 -1.09 -19.27
CA SER A 201 4.01 -0.69 -17.88
C SER A 201 2.84 -0.91 -16.91
N LEU A 202 2.18 -2.07 -16.99
CA LEU A 202 0.95 -2.40 -16.28
C LEU A 202 1.04 -2.19 -14.76
N GLY A 203 2.15 -2.57 -14.12
CA GLY A 203 2.35 -2.32 -12.69
C GLY A 203 2.23 -0.84 -12.29
N SER A 204 2.69 0.07 -13.15
CA SER A 204 2.53 1.50 -12.91
C SER A 204 1.16 2.03 -13.33
N TYR A 205 0.55 1.43 -14.34
CA TYR A 205 -0.82 1.76 -14.73
C TYR A 205 -1.80 1.46 -13.58
N MET A 206 -1.66 0.31 -12.90
CA MET A 206 -2.51 -0.03 -11.76
C MET A 206 -2.43 0.99 -10.61
N ILE A 207 -1.25 1.57 -10.34
CA ILE A 207 -1.13 2.65 -9.35
C ILE A 207 -1.83 3.93 -9.82
N ILE A 208 -1.73 4.27 -11.11
CA ILE A 208 -2.46 5.41 -11.68
C ILE A 208 -3.97 5.17 -11.58
N TRP A 209 -4.42 3.95 -11.87
CA TRP A 209 -5.82 3.55 -11.76
C TRP A 209 -6.30 3.68 -10.30
N LEU A 210 -5.57 3.11 -9.33
CA LEU A 210 -5.89 3.26 -7.90
C LEU A 210 -5.96 4.73 -7.47
N ALA A 211 -5.03 5.57 -7.92
CA ALA A 211 -5.05 7.00 -7.58
C ALA A 211 -6.28 7.71 -8.18
N LYS A 212 -6.69 7.32 -9.40
CA LYS A 212 -7.94 7.81 -10.01
C LYS A 212 -9.16 7.32 -9.23
N THR A 213 -9.19 6.05 -8.82
CA THR A 213 -10.25 5.48 -7.99
C THR A 213 -10.36 6.22 -6.66
N CYS A 214 -9.25 6.47 -5.97
CA CYS A 214 -9.22 7.33 -4.78
C CYS A 214 -9.84 8.70 -5.04
N CYS A 215 -9.51 9.36 -6.15
CA CYS A 215 -10.06 10.66 -6.48
C CYS A 215 -11.58 10.60 -6.73
N MET A 216 -12.07 9.54 -7.39
CA MET A 216 -13.50 9.34 -7.64
C MET A 216 -14.30 9.06 -6.36
N GLU A 217 -13.67 8.37 -5.40
CA GLU A 217 -14.27 8.02 -4.11
C GLU A 217 -13.96 9.03 -2.99
N ALA A 218 -13.40 10.20 -3.33
CA ALA A 218 -13.01 11.24 -2.37
C ALA A 218 -12.10 10.74 -1.23
N LYS A 219 -11.18 9.83 -1.52
CA LYS A 219 -10.13 9.37 -0.61
C LYS A 219 -8.98 10.39 -0.54
N ASP A 220 -8.40 10.56 0.64
CA ASP A 220 -7.30 11.49 0.88
C ASP A 220 -5.95 10.93 0.38
N TYR A 221 -5.74 9.62 0.57
CA TYR A 221 -4.44 8.99 0.35
C TYR A 221 -4.54 7.66 -0.41
N LEU A 222 -3.47 7.34 -1.15
CA LEU A 222 -3.19 5.99 -1.64
C LEU A 222 -1.89 5.48 -1.00
N TYR A 223 -1.98 4.47 -0.15
CA TYR A 223 -0.81 3.83 0.46
C TYR A 223 -0.19 2.83 -0.51
N LEU A 224 1.13 2.95 -0.74
CA LEU A 224 1.88 2.10 -1.67
C LEU A 224 2.85 1.15 -0.95
N GLY A 225 2.71 1.02 0.37
CA GLY A 225 3.56 0.19 1.21
C GLY A 225 4.94 0.79 1.41
N TYR A 226 5.99 -0.03 1.35
CA TYR A 226 7.37 0.41 1.56
C TYR A 226 8.06 0.80 0.25
N TRP A 227 8.87 1.85 0.32
CA TRP A 227 9.90 2.22 -0.63
C TRP A 227 11.27 1.87 -0.05
N ILE A 228 12.16 1.36 -0.89
CA ILE A 228 13.54 1.01 -0.54
C ILE A 228 14.41 1.53 -1.68
N SER A 229 15.33 2.46 -1.37
CA SER A 229 16.16 3.16 -2.37
C SER A 229 16.95 2.19 -3.26
N ASN A 230 17.64 1.24 -2.63
CA ASN A 230 18.57 0.32 -3.30
C ASN A 230 17.89 -0.99 -3.72
N CYS A 231 16.59 -0.97 -4.02
CA CYS A 231 15.85 -2.14 -4.46
C CYS A 231 15.01 -1.79 -5.69
N ALA A 232 15.39 -2.28 -6.88
CA ALA A 232 14.68 -2.00 -8.12
C ALA A 232 13.17 -2.34 -8.05
N LYS A 233 12.81 -3.39 -7.30
CA LYS A 233 11.43 -3.82 -7.07
C LYS A 233 10.62 -2.78 -6.27
N MET A 234 11.26 -1.89 -5.51
CA MET A 234 10.60 -0.95 -4.61
C MET A 234 10.89 0.53 -4.93
N SER A 235 11.99 0.83 -5.62
CA SER A 235 12.44 2.20 -5.88
C SER A 235 11.56 2.94 -6.88
N TYR A 236 10.86 2.21 -7.76
CA TYR A 236 10.03 2.79 -8.82
C TYR A 236 8.92 3.71 -8.30
N LYS A 237 8.48 3.56 -7.04
CA LYS A 237 7.39 4.36 -6.45
C LYS A 237 7.75 5.85 -6.36
N ALA A 238 9.03 6.20 -6.25
CA ALA A 238 9.49 7.59 -6.17
C ALA A 238 9.09 8.46 -7.39
N ARG A 239 8.70 7.84 -8.51
CA ARG A 239 8.27 8.55 -9.72
C ARG A 239 6.83 9.10 -9.65
N PHE A 240 6.03 8.66 -8.69
CA PHE A 240 4.66 9.13 -8.49
C PHE A 240 4.68 10.35 -7.58
N ARG A 241 4.60 11.56 -8.13
CA ARG A 241 4.81 12.80 -7.36
C ARG A 241 3.48 13.53 -7.04
N PRO A 242 3.33 14.10 -5.84
CA PRO A 242 4.31 14.15 -4.74
C PRO A 242 4.17 12.90 -3.83
N LEU A 243 5.11 11.95 -3.92
CA LEU A 243 5.12 10.80 -3.00
C LEU A 243 5.49 11.31 -1.62
N GLU A 244 4.73 10.98 -0.59
CA GLU A 244 5.11 11.25 0.80
C GLU A 244 5.80 10.03 1.38
N LYS A 245 6.83 10.26 2.20
CA LYS A 245 7.48 9.26 3.04
C LYS A 245 7.16 9.51 4.51
N LEU A 246 7.07 8.43 5.28
CA LEU A 246 7.03 8.50 6.74
C LEU A 246 8.45 8.44 7.31
N ASP A 247 8.87 9.53 7.97
CA ASP A 247 10.14 9.59 8.68
C ASP A 247 9.91 10.12 10.10
N ARG A 248 10.35 9.36 11.11
CA ARG A 248 10.16 9.67 12.54
C ARG A 248 8.73 10.08 12.91
N GLY A 249 7.72 9.42 12.31
CA GLY A 249 6.31 9.69 12.57
C GLY A 249 5.72 10.87 11.80
N VAL A 250 6.50 11.55 10.96
CA VAL A 250 6.06 12.69 10.16
C VAL A 250 6.03 12.30 8.69
N TRP A 251 4.87 12.51 8.06
CA TRP A 251 4.71 12.40 6.61
C TRP A 251 5.23 13.66 5.93
N SER A 252 6.10 13.50 4.93
CA SER A 252 6.65 14.63 4.16
C SER A 252 6.92 14.23 2.71
N PRO A 253 6.82 15.16 1.73
CA PRO A 253 7.17 14.87 0.35
C PRO A 253 8.58 14.32 0.19
N MET A 254 8.72 13.31 -0.67
CA MET A 254 10.00 12.83 -1.18
C MET A 254 10.53 13.85 -2.20
N GLY A 255 11.82 14.20 -2.07
CA GLY A 255 12.52 15.11 -2.99
C GLY A 255 12.57 14.63 -4.44
#